data_AF-A0A158L778-F1
#
_entry.id   AF-A0A158L778-F1
#
_cell.length_a   1.000
_cell.length_b   1.000
_cell.length_c   1.000
_cell.angle_alpha   90.00
_cell.angle_beta   90.00
_cell.angle_gamma   90.00
#
_symmetry.space_group_name_H-M   'P 1'
#
loop_
_entity.id
_entity.type
_entity.pdbx_description
1 polymer ?
#
loop_
_entity_poly.entity_id
_entity_poly.type
_entity_poly.pdbx_seq_one_letter_code
_entity_poly.pdbx_strand_id
1 'polypeptide(L)'
;MVGEYRACVEELLQTLSKENLAAALEIAALPETIRGYGHVKARNIDAARVRWVTLMGQWRKSGTAAHAPPPVQRKHSAATP
;
A
#
# COMPACT_ATOMS: atom_id res chain seq x y z
N MET A 1 11.84 0.73 11.49
CA MET A 1 12.30 0.99 10.09
C MET A 1 12.84 -0.29 9.46
N VAL A 2 12.68 -0.45 8.14
CA VAL A 2 12.72 -1.69 7.31
C VAL A 2 11.78 -2.82 7.72
N GLY A 3 11.82 -3.28 8.98
CA GLY A 3 10.92 -4.35 9.47
C GLY A 3 9.46 -3.92 9.48
N GLU A 4 9.16 -2.74 10.03
CA GLU A 4 7.82 -2.12 9.99
C GLU A 4 7.32 -1.90 8.55
N TYR A 5 8.22 -1.55 7.63
CA TYR A 5 7.85 -1.36 6.23
C TYR A 5 7.44 -2.68 5.59
N ARG A 6 8.24 -3.73 5.79
CA ARG A 6 7.95 -5.07 5.27
C ARG A 6 6.63 -5.62 5.81
N ALA A 7 6.42 -5.53 7.12
CA ALA A 7 5.18 -5.97 7.76
C ALA A 7 3.95 -5.23 7.21
N CYS A 8 4.09 -3.93 6.92
CA CYS A 8 3.01 -3.17 6.33
C CYS A 8 2.76 -3.53 4.86
N VAL A 9 3.80 -3.74 4.06
CA VAL A 9 3.63 -4.23 2.69
C VAL A 9 2.96 -5.61 2.69
N GLU A 10 3.29 -6.49 3.62
CA GLU A 10 2.58 -7.77 3.80
C GLU A 10 1.09 -7.56 4.17
N GLU A 11 0.78 -6.65 5.10
CA GLU A 11 -0.63 -6.30 5.45
C GLU A 11 -1.38 -5.75 4.23
N LEU A 12 -0.76 -4.88 3.43
CA LEU A 12 -1.35 -4.34 2.20
C LEU A 12 -1.64 -5.46 1.20
N LEU A 13 -0.67 -6.35 0.95
CA LEU A 13 -0.81 -7.44 -0.03
C LEU A 13 -1.93 -8.43 0.32
N GLN A 14 -2.22 -8.64 1.60
CA GLN A 14 -3.30 -9.54 2.04
C GLN A 14 -4.70 -9.03 1.68
N THR A 15 -4.90 -7.72 1.69
CA THR A 15 -6.19 -7.08 1.40
C THR A 15 -6.18 -6.27 0.11
N LEU A 16 -5.11 -6.39 -0.69
CA LEU A 16 -4.94 -5.66 -1.95
C LEU A 16 -5.95 -6.14 -3.00
N SER A 17 -6.71 -5.18 -3.51
CA SER A 17 -7.72 -5.34 -4.55
C SER A 17 -7.57 -4.21 -5.57
N LYS A 18 -8.15 -4.35 -6.75
CA LYS A 18 -8.09 -3.27 -7.77
C LYS A 18 -8.69 -1.96 -7.28
N GLU A 19 -9.69 -2.04 -6.40
CA GLU A 19 -10.42 -0.89 -5.87
C GLU A 19 -9.61 -0.08 -4.85
N ASN A 20 -8.68 -0.74 -4.13
CA ASN A 20 -7.83 -0.09 -3.12
C ASN A 20 -6.37 0.04 -3.59
N LEU A 21 -6.06 -0.33 -4.84
CA LEU A 21 -4.71 -0.25 -5.41
C LEU A 21 -4.10 1.15 -5.30
N ALA A 22 -4.90 2.20 -5.54
CA ALA A 22 -4.44 3.58 -5.41
C ALA A 22 -3.99 3.91 -3.98
N ALA A 23 -4.78 3.52 -2.98
CA ALA A 23 -4.45 3.73 -1.57
C ALA A 23 -3.21 2.92 -1.14
N ALA A 24 -3.07 1.69 -1.64
CA ALA A 24 -1.89 0.86 -1.36
C ALA A 24 -0.61 1.48 -1.93
N LEU A 25 -0.67 2.05 -3.15
CA LEU A 25 0.45 2.75 -3.78
C LEU A 25 0.86 3.98 -2.99
N GLU A 26 -0.10 4.77 -2.49
CA GLU A 26 0.20 5.95 -1.67
C GLU A 26 0.94 5.57 -0.36
N ILE A 27 0.55 4.46 0.28
CA ILE A 27 1.23 3.96 1.48
C ILE A 27 2.63 3.45 1.12
N ALA A 28 2.76 2.72 0.01
CA ALA A 28 4.03 2.15 -0.43
C ALA A 28 5.06 3.19 -0.87
N ALA A 29 4.63 4.38 -1.33
CA ALA A 29 5.49 5.49 -1.77
C ALA A 29 6.06 6.33 -0.61
N LEU A 30 5.53 6.20 0.61
CA LEU A 30 6.01 6.95 1.78
C LEU A 30 7.52 6.83 2.07
N PRO A 31 8.17 5.65 1.98
CA PRO A 31 9.61 5.53 2.20
C PRO A 31 10.45 6.34 1.22
N GLU A 32 9.96 6.56 -0.01
CA GLU A 32 10.66 7.34 -1.03
C GLU A 32 10.76 8.82 -0.65
N THR A 33 9.81 9.32 0.16
CA THR A 33 9.84 10.68 0.71
C THR A 33 10.91 10.85 1.80
N ILE A 34 11.38 9.75 2.39
CA ILE A 34 12.43 9.72 3.40
C ILE A 34 13.81 9.68 2.71
N ARG A 35 14.04 10.59 1.75
CA ARG A 35 15.34 10.79 1.09
C ARG A 35 15.99 12.07 1.63
N GLY A 36 17.32 12.05 1.81
CA GLY A 36 18.12 13.18 2.27
C GLY A 36 19.12 12.84 3.39
N TYR A 37 19.90 13.84 3.81
CA TYR A 37 20.96 13.70 4.82
C TYR A 37 20.68 14.54 6.07
N GLY A 38 21.17 14.09 7.23
CA GLY A 38 21.12 14.83 8.51
C GLY A 38 19.71 15.22 8.95
N HIS A 39 19.51 16.50 9.28
CA HIS A 39 18.26 17.04 9.83
C HIS A 39 17.07 16.95 8.88
N VAL A 40 17.30 16.96 7.56
CA VAL A 40 16.23 16.79 6.57
C VAL A 40 15.65 15.39 6.64
N LYS A 41 16.50 14.37 6.83
CA LYS A 41 16.05 12.99 7.02
C LYS A 41 15.20 12.85 8.27
N ALA A 42 15.61 13.45 9.40
CA ALA A 42 14.85 13.40 10.64
C ALA A 42 13.44 14.02 10.49
N ARG A 43 13.35 15.20 9.85
CA ARG A 43 12.07 15.85 9.55
C ARG A 43 11.21 15.01 8.59
N ASN A 44 11.82 14.43 7.56
CA ASN A 44 11.10 13.60 6.60
C ASN A 44 10.61 12.28 7.23
N ILE A 45 11.37 11.69 8.16
CA ILE A 45 10.93 10.53 8.94
C ILE A 45 9.69 10.88 9.75
N ASP A 46 9.71 12.02 10.45
CA ASP A 46 8.60 12.45 11.30
C ASP A 46 7.34 12.74 10.47
N ALA A 47 7.50 13.50 9.37
CA ALA A 47 6.43 13.79 8.43
C ALA A 47 5.86 12.51 7.76
N ALA A 48 6.75 11.59 7.34
CA ALA A 48 6.33 10.32 6.76
C ALA A 48 5.60 9.46 7.79
N ARG A 49 6.01 9.46 9.06
CA ARG A 49 5.34 8.72 10.14
C ARG A 49 3.94 9.27 10.42
N VAL A 50 3.74 10.59 10.40
CA VAL A 50 2.40 11.20 10.53
C VAL A 50 1.49 10.75 9.39
N ARG A 51 1.97 10.88 8.14
CA ARG A 51 1.22 10.45 6.95
C ARG A 51 0.90 8.96 6.97
N TRP A 52 1.84 8.15 7.43
CA TRP A 52 1.68 6.71 7.57
C TRP A 52 0.52 6.35 8.48
N VAL A 53 0.46 6.94 9.68
CA VAL A 53 -0.63 6.69 10.64
C VAL A 53 -1.98 7.07 10.04
N THR A 54 -2.05 8.22 9.35
CA THR A 54 -3.28 8.66 8.68
C THR A 54 -3.72 7.69 7.59
N LEU A 55 -2.82 7.32 6.67
CA LEU A 55 -3.15 6.44 5.54
C LEU A 55 -3.48 5.02 5.99
N MET A 56 -2.76 4.45 6.96
CA MET A 56 -3.10 3.15 7.55
C MET A 56 -4.44 3.19 8.29
N GLY A 57 -4.76 4.29 8.95
CA GLY A 57 -6.07 4.52 9.55
C GLY A 57 -7.20 4.52 8.52
N GLN A 58 -6.97 5.10 7.34
CA GLN A 58 -7.92 5.07 6.23
C GLN A 58 -8.00 3.68 5.60
N TRP A 59 -6.86 3.03 5.34
CA TRP A 59 -6.78 1.68 4.79
C TRP A 59 -7.59 0.68 5.60
N ARG A 60 -7.46 0.70 6.93
CA ARG A 60 -8.20 -0.20 7.83
C ARG A 60 -9.70 0.11 7.90
N LYS A 61 -10.10 1.36 7.67
CA LYS A 61 -11.53 1.74 7.55
C LYS A 61 -12.12 1.26 6.22
N SER A 62 -11.33 1.26 5.16
CA SER A 62 -11.73 0.81 3.82
C SER A 62 -11.59 -0.72 3.63
N GLY A 63 -10.72 -1.37 4.42
CA GLY A 63 -10.33 -2.78 4.31
C GLY A 63 -11.37 -3.81 4.79
N THR A 64 -12.55 -3.37 5.24
CA THR A 64 -13.67 -4.27 5.58
C THR A 64 -14.45 -4.72 4.32
N ALA A 65 -14.23 -4.07 3.17
CA ALA A 65 -14.87 -4.45 1.92
C ALA A 65 -13.95 -5.40 1.12
N ALA A 66 -14.30 -6.70 1.15
CA ALA A 66 -13.95 -7.68 0.13
C ALA A 66 -12.49 -8.21 0.09
N HIS A 67 -12.09 -8.97 1.11
CA HIS A 67 -11.33 -10.19 0.84
C HIS A 67 -12.32 -11.27 0.36
N ALA A 68 -12.83 -11.10 -0.86
CA ALA A 68 -13.29 -12.22 -1.67
C ALA A 68 -12.31 -12.27 -2.84
N PRO A 69 -11.54 -13.36 -3.02
CA PRO A 69 -10.62 -13.45 -4.15
C PRO A 69 -11.42 -13.16 -5.43
N PRO A 70 -11.02 -12.17 -6.25
CA PRO A 70 -11.71 -11.93 -7.50
C PRO A 70 -11.65 -13.22 -8.33
N PRO A 71 -12.77 -13.70 -8.90
CA PRO A 71 -12.71 -14.82 -9.81
C PRO A 71 -11.69 -14.46 -10.88
N VAL A 72 -10.63 -15.26 -10.97
CA VAL A 72 -9.60 -15.10 -11.98
C VAL A 72 -10.30 -15.18 -13.32
N GLN A 73 -10.64 -14.03 -13.92
CA GLN A 73 -11.14 -13.96 -15.28
C GLN A 73 -9.94 -14.30 -16.17
N ARG A 74 -9.66 -15.60 -16.28
CA ARG A 74 -8.86 -16.18 -17.34
C ARG A 74 -9.66 -15.97 -18.61
N LYS A 75 -9.56 -14.77 -19.17
CA LYS A 75 -9.85 -14.53 -20.58
C LYS A 75 -8.78 -15.24 -21.40
N HIS A 76 -8.89 -16.57 -21.44
CA HIS A 76 -8.45 -17.32 -22.62
C HIS A 76 -9.45 -16.96 -23.71
N SER A 77 -9.13 -15.91 -24.44
CA SER A 77 -9.76 -15.64 -25.72
C SER A 77 -9.26 -16.72 -26.68
N ALA A 78 -9.86 -17.91 -26.62
CA ALA A 78 -9.71 -18.93 -27.63
C ALA A 78 -10.84 -18.73 -28.64
N ALA A 79 -10.56 -17.96 -29.68
CA ALA A 79 -11.31 -17.98 -30.93
C ALA A 79 -10.48 -17.27 -31.99
N THR A 80 -9.83 -18.04 -32.84
CA THR A 80 -9.45 -17.59 -34.18
C THR A 80 -9.76 -18.77 -35.11
N PRO A 81 -10.55 -18.54 -36.17
CA PRO A 81 -11.18 -19.58 -36.99
C PRO A 81 -10.19 -20.41 -37.82
#